data_AF-A0A7K4H1B0-F1
#
_entry.id   AF-A0A7K4H1B0-F1
#
_cell.length_a   1.000
_cell.length_b   1.000
_cell.length_c   1.000
_cell.angle_alpha   90.00
_cell.angle_beta   90.00
_cell.angle_gamma   90.00
#
_symmetry.space_group_name_H-M   'P 1'
#
loop_
_entity.id
_entity.type
_entity.pdbx_description
1 polymer ?
#
loop_
_entity_poly.entity_id
_entity_poly.type
_entity_poly.pdbx_seq_one_letter_code
_entity_poly.pdbx_strand_id
1 'polypeptide(L)'
;MAKNDFSSLPDPDTYDVYWQAWIDAYNNEEAEKVKEKYKETIDELKEQYSEEEYTEEELIENFYEQPYKTIMTPFGILPLTEQSLASNHFKLWVGHCNFKLLENHIQIIENCKGVESIDILTPYRFRLGIGMMFEDRDIMNGVKKALIDSISN
;
A
#
# COMPACT_ATOMS: atom_id res chain seq x y z
N MET A 1 7.44 5.48 -17.45
CA MET A 1 6.19 5.67 -18.23
C MET A 1 5.65 4.28 -18.56
N ALA A 2 4.89 3.67 -17.64
CA ALA A 2 4.39 2.31 -17.82
C ALA A 2 3.24 2.34 -18.84
N LYS A 3 3.35 1.55 -19.91
CA LYS A 3 2.26 1.32 -20.85
C LYS A 3 1.17 0.55 -20.12
N ASN A 4 0.06 1.21 -19.79
CA ASN A 4 -1.16 0.50 -19.42
C ASN A 4 -1.66 -0.20 -20.69
N ASP A 5 -1.40 -1.50 -20.77
CA ASP A 5 -1.84 -2.35 -21.85
C ASP A 5 -3.36 -2.56 -21.69
N PHE A 6 -4.17 -1.74 -22.37
CA PHE A 6 -5.65 -1.82 -22.35
C PHE A 6 -6.19 -3.03 -23.15
N SER A 7 -5.33 -3.97 -23.54
CA SER A 7 -5.64 -5.08 -24.45
C SER A 7 -6.39 -6.25 -23.79
N SER A 8 -6.71 -6.17 -22.50
CA SER A 8 -7.47 -7.19 -21.77
C SER A 8 -8.69 -6.62 -21.03
N LEU A 9 -9.40 -5.67 -21.64
CA LEU A 9 -10.69 -5.25 -21.10
C LEU A 9 -11.66 -6.45 -21.12
N PRO A 10 -12.35 -6.74 -20.01
CA PRO A 10 -13.29 -7.85 -19.96
C PRO A 10 -14.42 -7.64 -20.97
N ASP A 11 -14.92 -8.75 -21.52
CA ASP A 11 -16.05 -8.73 -22.45
C ASP A 11 -17.25 -8.01 -21.79
N PRO A 12 -17.83 -6.97 -22.42
CA PRO A 12 -18.94 -6.21 -21.84
C PRO A 12 -20.15 -7.07 -21.45
N ASP A 13 -20.31 -8.25 -22.05
CA ASP A 13 -21.42 -9.16 -21.77
C ASP A 13 -21.17 -10.10 -20.57
N THR A 14 -19.98 -10.03 -19.95
CA THR A 14 -19.60 -10.88 -18.80
C THR A 14 -19.23 -10.06 -17.58
N TYR A 15 -19.62 -10.48 -16.38
CA TYR A 15 -19.22 -9.80 -15.14
C TYR A 15 -17.78 -10.16 -14.77
N ASP A 16 -16.96 -9.14 -14.50
CA ASP A 16 -15.57 -9.34 -14.13
C ASP A 16 -15.05 -8.29 -13.13
N VAL A 17 -13.99 -8.66 -12.44
CA VAL A 17 -13.20 -7.84 -11.52
C VAL A 17 -11.74 -7.83 -11.99
N TYR A 18 -11.27 -6.65 -12.36
CA TYR A 18 -9.87 -6.39 -12.70
C TYR A 18 -9.11 -5.87 -11.47
N TRP A 19 -7.90 -6.36 -11.25
CA TRP A 19 -7.08 -6.01 -10.09
C TRP A 19 -5.90 -5.12 -10.48
N GLN A 20 -5.67 -4.08 -9.68
CA GLN A 20 -4.53 -3.19 -9.80
C GLN A 20 -3.85 -3.07 -8.44
N ALA A 21 -2.53 -3.26 -8.38
CA ALA A 21 -1.77 -3.05 -7.15
C ALA A 21 -1.94 -1.59 -6.72
N TRP A 22 -2.27 -1.36 -5.45
CA TRP A 22 -2.34 -0.01 -4.93
C TRP A 22 -0.92 0.51 -4.72
N ILE A 23 -0.60 1.64 -5.33
CA ILE A 23 0.71 2.28 -5.21
C ILE A 23 0.58 3.37 -4.16
N ASP A 24 1.34 3.21 -3.07
CA ASP A 24 1.42 4.23 -2.04
C ASP A 24 2.09 5.48 -2.60
N ALA A 25 1.49 6.65 -2.36
CA ALA A 25 2.05 7.93 -2.75
C ALA A 25 3.42 8.20 -2.09
N TYR A 26 3.71 7.54 -0.97
CA TYR A 26 4.96 7.70 -0.22
C TYR A 26 5.98 6.59 -0.47
N ASN A 27 5.55 5.43 -0.98
CA ASN A 27 6.42 4.29 -1.29
C ASN A 27 6.98 4.40 -2.73
N ASN A 28 7.32 5.63 -3.12
CA ASN A 28 7.97 5.93 -4.39
C ASN A 28 9.42 5.40 -4.34
N GLU A 29 10.04 5.09 -5.48
CA GLU A 29 11.46 4.72 -5.60
C GLU A 29 12.41 5.66 -4.83
N GLU A 30 11.98 6.89 -4.57
CA GLU A 30 12.66 7.86 -3.73
C GLU A 30 12.84 7.41 -2.28
N ALA A 31 11.90 6.68 -1.68
CA ALA A 31 12.03 6.19 -0.31
C ALA A 31 13.11 5.10 -0.19
N GLU A 32 13.18 4.19 -1.16
CA GLU A 32 14.25 3.19 -1.25
C GLU A 32 15.60 3.84 -1.58
N LYS A 33 15.64 4.80 -2.52
CA LYS A 33 16.86 5.61 -2.78
C LYS A 33 17.32 6.38 -1.54
N VAL A 34 16.39 6.88 -0.73
CA VAL A 34 16.70 7.55 0.55
C VAL A 34 17.23 6.54 1.57
N LYS A 35 16.67 5.33 1.66
CA LYS A 35 17.18 4.26 2.54
C LYS A 35 18.58 3.78 2.13
N GLU A 36 18.83 3.59 0.84
CA GLU A 36 20.17 3.24 0.34
C GLU A 36 21.17 4.35 0.63
N LYS A 37 20.82 5.60 0.31
CA LYS A 37 21.66 6.76 0.62
C LYS A 37 21.90 6.93 2.13
N TYR A 38 20.90 6.63 2.97
CA TYR A 38 21.02 6.64 4.43
C TYR A 38 22.01 5.59 4.92
N LYS A 39 21.97 4.39 4.33
CA LYS A 39 22.89 3.30 4.64
C LYS A 39 24.33 3.63 4.23
N GLU A 40 24.52 4.17 3.04
CA GLU A 40 25.81 4.66 2.54
C GLU A 40 26.36 5.77 3.42
N THR A 41 25.54 6.77 3.78
CA THR A 41 25.96 7.88 4.65
C THR A 41 26.35 7.37 6.05
N ILE A 42 25.62 6.41 6.61
CA ILE A 42 25.96 5.81 7.91
C ILE A 42 27.27 5.02 7.84
N ASP A 43 27.52 4.28 6.77
CA ASP A 43 28.73 3.49 6.63
C ASP A 43 29.96 4.39 6.35
N GLU A 44 29.81 5.46 5.58
CA GLU A 44 30.83 6.51 5.40
C GLU A 44 31.13 7.25 6.71
N LEU A 45 30.09 7.62 7.47
CA LEU A 45 30.26 8.23 8.79
C LEU A 45 30.97 7.25 9.74
N LYS A 46 30.63 5.96 9.77
CA LYS A 46 31.33 4.98 10.61
C LYS A 46 32.80 4.81 10.23
N GLU A 47 33.14 4.87 8.94
CA GLU A 47 34.54 4.83 8.48
C GLU A 47 35.29 6.12 8.85
N GLN A 48 34.65 7.29 8.73
CA GLN A 48 35.24 8.59 9.07
C GLN A 48 35.39 8.80 10.59
N TYR A 49 34.45 8.31 11.39
CA TYR A 49 34.44 8.42 12.86
C TYR A 49 35.28 7.35 13.58
N SER A 50 35.98 6.48 12.84
CA SER A 50 37.00 5.60 13.42
C SER A 50 38.28 6.37 13.84
N GLU A 51 38.46 7.63 13.41
CA GLU A 51 39.70 8.39 13.64
C GLU A 51 39.54 9.69 14.46
N GLU A 52 38.33 10.21 14.71
CA GLU A 52 38.13 11.47 15.47
C GLU A 52 37.16 11.30 16.65
N GLU A 53 37.62 11.61 17.86
CA GLU A 53 36.93 11.49 19.15
C GLU A 53 35.88 12.62 19.30
N TYR A 54 34.71 12.45 18.69
CA TYR A 54 33.54 13.32 18.91
C TYR A 54 32.82 12.93 20.20
N THR A 55 32.27 13.91 20.94
CA THR A 55 31.42 13.63 22.11
C THR A 55 30.03 13.16 21.67
N GLU A 56 29.44 12.24 22.44
CA GLU A 56 28.14 11.60 22.18
C GLU A 56 27.02 12.61 21.85
N GLU A 57 27.09 13.82 22.42
CA GLU A 57 26.13 14.91 22.25
C GLU A 57 26.14 15.53 20.83
N GLU A 58 27.30 15.62 20.16
CA GLU A 58 27.41 16.19 18.80
C GLU A 58 26.97 15.21 17.70
N LEU A 59 27.10 13.90 17.94
CA LEU A 59 26.56 12.85 17.07
C LEU A 59 25.03 12.79 17.15
N ILE A 60 24.47 13.07 18.32
CA ILE A 60 23.03 13.09 18.58
C ILE A 60 22.36 14.30 17.90
N GLU A 61 22.96 15.50 17.94
CA GLU A 61 22.39 16.69 17.28
C GLU A 61 22.28 16.53 15.75
N ASN A 62 23.30 15.97 15.09
CA ASN A 62 23.24 15.69 13.64
C ASN A 62 22.25 14.56 13.27
N PHE A 63 21.92 13.67 14.20
CA PHE A 63 20.94 12.61 13.99
C PHE A 63 19.49 13.13 13.97
N TYR A 64 19.21 14.28 14.58
CA TYR A 64 17.85 14.83 14.71
C TYR A 64 17.41 15.74 13.55
N GLU A 65 18.28 16.08 12.59
CA GLU A 65 17.91 16.85 11.39
C GLU A 65 17.39 15.97 10.23
N GLN A 66 16.74 14.86 10.53
CA GLN A 66 16.06 14.06 9.50
C GLN A 66 14.69 14.69 9.20
N PRO A 67 14.41 15.16 7.97
CA PRO A 67 13.12 15.75 7.63
C PRO A 67 12.03 14.68 7.63
N TYR A 68 11.33 14.52 8.77
CA TYR A 68 10.16 13.65 8.84
C TYR A 68 9.02 14.27 8.03
N LYS A 69 8.50 13.52 7.06
CA LYS A 69 7.34 13.95 6.29
C LYS A 69 6.15 14.06 7.24
N THR A 70 5.44 15.18 7.21
CA THR A 70 4.26 15.42 8.05
C THR A 70 3.05 15.69 7.19
N ILE A 71 1.87 15.28 7.67
CA ILE A 71 0.60 15.67 7.08
C ILE A 71 -0.21 16.47 8.10
N MET A 72 -0.91 17.49 7.62
CA MET A 72 -1.82 18.25 8.47
C MET A 72 -3.18 17.59 8.42
N THR A 73 -3.61 17.05 9.56
CA THR A 73 -4.94 16.46 9.76
C THR A 73 -5.79 17.41 10.61
N PRO A 74 -7.12 17.26 10.65
CA PRO A 74 -7.97 18.01 11.58
C PRO A 74 -7.60 17.82 13.07
N PHE A 75 -6.84 16.77 13.39
CA PHE A 75 -6.35 16.46 14.74
C PHE A 75 -4.93 16.98 15.01
N GLY A 76 -4.35 17.72 14.07
CA GLY A 76 -3.01 18.28 14.17
C GLY A 76 -2.02 17.70 13.16
N ILE A 77 -0.75 18.03 13.38
CA ILE A 77 0.37 17.59 12.55
C ILE A 77 0.67 16.12 12.90
N LEU A 78 0.50 15.23 11.94
CA LEU A 78 0.83 13.82 12.08
C LEU A 78 2.17 13.54 11.37
N PRO A 79 3.21 13.08 12.09
CA PRO A 79 4.43 12.59 11.45
C PRO A 79 4.14 11.27 10.73
N LEU A 80 4.51 11.19 9.45
CA LEU A 80 4.48 9.97 8.67
C LEU A 80 5.73 9.15 9.02
N THR A 81 5.57 8.23 9.97
CA THR A 81 6.59 7.24 10.32
C THR A 81 6.34 5.95 9.54
N GLU A 82 7.29 5.00 9.57
CA GLU A 82 7.07 3.66 8.97
C GLU A 82 5.84 2.95 9.55
N GLN A 83 5.49 3.21 10.81
CA GLN A 83 4.31 2.63 11.45
C GLN A 83 3.00 3.28 10.97
N SER A 84 3.07 4.48 10.38
CA SER A 84 1.92 5.27 9.93
C SER A 84 1.40 4.86 8.55
N LEU A 85 2.20 4.10 7.76
CA LEU A 85 1.82 3.68 6.41
C LEU A 85 1.01 2.39 6.45
N ALA A 86 -0.24 2.43 5.98
CA ALA A 86 -1.12 1.26 5.90
C ALA A 86 -0.55 0.12 5.04
N SER A 87 0.26 0.47 4.03
CA SER A 87 0.97 -0.46 3.13
C SER A 87 1.95 -1.39 3.86
N ASN A 88 2.43 -0.99 5.04
CA ASN A 88 3.33 -1.83 5.84
C ASN A 88 2.58 -2.89 6.64
N HIS A 89 1.26 -2.73 6.79
CA HIS A 89 0.41 -3.64 7.57
C HIS A 89 -0.47 -4.52 6.67
N PHE A 90 -0.74 -4.09 5.43
CA PHE A 90 -1.60 -4.81 4.48
C PHE A 90 -1.04 -4.78 3.06
N LYS A 91 -1.27 -5.86 2.31
CA LYS A 91 -1.11 -5.86 0.85
C LYS A 91 -2.35 -5.17 0.25
N LEU A 92 -2.19 -3.94 -0.21
CA LEU A 92 -3.29 -3.13 -0.72
C LEU A 92 -3.49 -3.33 -2.23
N TRP A 93 -4.72 -3.62 -2.61
CA TRP A 93 -5.14 -3.81 -4.00
C TRP A 93 -6.39 -2.99 -4.31
N VAL A 94 -6.53 -2.57 -5.56
CA VAL A 94 -7.74 -1.90 -6.08
C VAL A 94 -8.43 -2.85 -7.03
N GLY A 95 -9.68 -3.20 -6.70
CA GLY A 95 -10.58 -3.95 -7.57
C GLY A 95 -11.42 -2.99 -8.40
N HIS A 96 -11.48 -3.23 -9.71
CA HIS A 96 -12.31 -2.52 -10.68
C HIS A 96 -13.37 -3.48 -11.21
N CYS A 97 -14.64 -3.17 -10.96
CA CYS A 97 -15.77 -3.98 -11.40
C CYS A 97 -16.47 -3.32 -12.59
N ASN A 98 -17.02 -4.14 -13.50
CA ASN A 98 -17.92 -3.65 -14.54
C ASN A 98 -19.41 -3.67 -14.12
N PHE A 99 -19.70 -4.07 -12.89
CA PHE A 99 -21.02 -4.03 -12.28
C PHE A 99 -21.01 -3.16 -11.03
N LYS A 100 -22.21 -2.68 -10.65
CA LYS A 100 -22.37 -1.84 -9.47
C LYS A 100 -22.26 -2.68 -8.19
N LEU A 101 -21.39 -2.25 -7.29
CA LEU A 101 -21.28 -2.78 -5.94
C LEU A 101 -22.52 -2.38 -5.12
N LEU A 102 -23.10 -3.37 -4.47
CA LEU A 102 -24.27 -3.28 -3.59
C LEU A 102 -23.85 -3.74 -2.20
N GLU A 103 -24.67 -3.44 -1.19
CA GLU A 103 -24.35 -3.76 0.21
C GLU A 103 -24.08 -5.25 0.46
N ASN A 104 -24.82 -6.14 -0.22
CA ASN A 104 -24.60 -7.58 -0.16
C ASN A 104 -23.21 -7.98 -0.72
N HIS A 105 -22.75 -7.32 -1.78
CA HIS A 105 -21.42 -7.57 -2.36
C HIS A 105 -20.32 -7.21 -1.36
N ILE A 106 -20.48 -6.12 -0.61
CA ILE A 106 -19.52 -5.70 0.43
C ILE A 106 -19.42 -6.78 1.50
N GLN A 107 -20.56 -7.24 2.02
CA GLN A 107 -20.61 -8.31 3.03
C GLN A 107 -19.97 -9.62 2.54
N ILE A 108 -20.15 -9.97 1.26
CA ILE A 108 -19.50 -11.14 0.66
C ILE A 108 -17.98 -11.00 0.68
N ILE A 109 -17.46 -9.81 0.32
CA ILE A 109 -16.02 -9.56 0.29
C ILE A 109 -15.44 -9.56 1.71
N GLU A 110 -16.11 -8.95 2.69
CA GLU A 110 -15.67 -8.91 4.09
C GLU A 110 -15.58 -10.30 4.71
N ASN A 111 -16.47 -11.22 4.32
CA ASN A 111 -16.45 -12.60 4.81
C ASN A 111 -15.45 -13.50 4.10
N CYS A 112 -14.73 -13.00 3.08
CA CYS A 112 -13.68 -13.78 2.41
C CYS A 112 -12.45 -13.93 3.32
N LYS A 113 -12.00 -15.18 3.51
CA LYS A 113 -10.80 -15.47 4.31
C LYS A 113 -9.59 -14.70 3.78
N GLY A 114 -8.88 -13.99 4.65
CA GLY A 114 -7.67 -13.24 4.32
C GLY A 114 -7.90 -11.80 3.87
N VAL A 115 -9.16 -11.39 3.71
CA VAL A 115 -9.54 -9.98 3.63
C VAL A 115 -9.56 -9.39 5.03
N GLU A 116 -8.82 -8.31 5.25
CA GLU A 116 -8.78 -7.60 6.54
C GLU A 116 -9.52 -6.26 6.50
N SER A 117 -9.60 -5.65 5.32
CA SER A 117 -10.26 -4.35 5.14
C SER A 117 -10.81 -4.22 3.73
N ILE A 118 -11.97 -3.58 3.62
CA ILE A 118 -12.53 -3.09 2.37
C ILE A 118 -12.86 -1.60 2.50
N ASP A 119 -12.59 -0.83 1.45
CA ASP A 119 -12.95 0.57 1.35
C ASP A 119 -13.57 0.85 -0.03
N ILE A 120 -14.80 1.35 -0.06
CA ILE A 120 -15.53 1.60 -1.31
C ILE A 120 -15.17 2.99 -1.82
N LEU A 121 -14.35 3.03 -2.88
CA LEU A 121 -13.91 4.28 -3.51
C LEU A 121 -15.02 4.88 -4.39
N THR A 122 -15.67 4.02 -5.17
CA THR A 122 -16.80 4.39 -6.05
C THR A 122 -17.73 3.18 -6.19
N PRO A 123 -18.95 3.32 -6.75
CA PRO A 123 -19.83 2.18 -6.98
C PRO A 123 -19.27 1.05 -7.86
N TYR A 124 -18.15 1.28 -8.56
CA TYR A 124 -17.48 0.30 -9.43
C TYR A 124 -16.04 0.00 -9.01
N ARG A 125 -15.55 0.61 -7.93
CA ARG A 125 -14.16 0.45 -7.48
C ARG A 125 -14.08 0.37 -5.97
N PHE A 126 -13.28 -0.56 -5.49
CA PHE A 126 -13.01 -0.73 -4.08
C PHE A 126 -11.52 -0.97 -3.86
N ARG A 127 -11.04 -0.61 -2.68
CA ARG A 127 -9.72 -0.98 -2.17
C ARG A 127 -9.88 -2.14 -1.22
N LEU A 128 -8.98 -3.11 -1.34
CA LEU A 128 -8.93 -4.32 -0.54
C LEU A 128 -7.59 -4.36 0.21
N GLY A 129 -7.64 -4.54 1.52
CA GLY A 129 -6.49 -4.88 2.35
C GLY A 129 -6.44 -6.39 2.55
N ILE A 130 -5.38 -7.01 2.05
CA ILE A 130 -5.12 -8.44 2.24
C ILE A 130 -4.09 -8.60 3.36
N GLY A 131 -4.35 -9.52 4.28
CA GLY A 131 -3.44 -9.82 5.39
C GLY A 131 -2.08 -10.34 4.90
N MET A 132 -1.01 -9.95 5.59
CA MET A 132 0.37 -10.26 5.15
C MET A 132 0.67 -11.77 5.09
N MET A 133 -0.04 -12.58 5.89
CA MET A 133 0.09 -14.05 5.93
C MET A 133 -0.61 -14.78 4.78
N PHE A 134 -1.31 -14.06 3.90
CA PHE A 134 -2.06 -14.63 2.79
C PHE A 134 -1.40 -14.34 1.44
N GLU A 135 -1.55 -15.28 0.50
CA GLU A 135 -1.15 -15.06 -0.88
C GLU A 135 -2.22 -14.24 -1.60
N ASP A 136 -1.83 -13.09 -2.13
CA ASP A 136 -2.75 -12.10 -2.70
C ASP A 136 -3.53 -12.65 -3.91
N ARG A 137 -2.86 -13.42 -4.78
CA ARG A 137 -3.47 -14.09 -5.93
C ARG A 137 -4.64 -14.98 -5.53
N ASP A 138 -4.50 -15.73 -4.44
CA ASP A 138 -5.51 -16.68 -4.01
C ASP A 138 -6.72 -15.95 -3.42
N ILE A 139 -6.49 -14.88 -2.66
CA ILE A 139 -7.56 -14.04 -2.10
C ILE A 139 -8.29 -13.28 -3.21
N MET A 140 -7.56 -12.64 -4.13
CA MET A 140 -8.14 -11.92 -5.27
C MET A 140 -9.01 -12.82 -6.14
N ASN A 141 -8.56 -14.05 -6.42
CA ASN A 141 -9.35 -15.03 -7.16
C ASN A 141 -10.59 -15.49 -6.38
N GLY A 142 -10.45 -15.71 -5.07
CA GLY A 142 -11.56 -16.07 -4.19
C GLY A 142 -12.64 -14.99 -4.15
N VAL A 143 -12.23 -13.74 -3.97
CA VAL A 143 -13.12 -12.57 -3.96
C VAL A 143 -13.81 -12.40 -5.32
N LYS A 144 -13.05 -12.45 -6.42
CA LYS A 144 -13.60 -12.37 -7.79
C LYS A 144 -14.67 -13.44 -8.01
N LYS A 145 -14.38 -14.69 -7.66
CA LYS A 145 -15.32 -15.80 -7.81
C LYS A 145 -16.59 -15.58 -6.97
N ALA A 146 -16.43 -15.24 -5.69
CA ALA A 146 -17.56 -15.02 -4.79
C ALA A 146 -18.50 -13.90 -5.29
N LEU A 147 -17.93 -12.83 -5.85
CA LEU A 147 -18.71 -11.73 -6.43
C LEU A 147 -19.45 -12.17 -7.69
N ILE A 148 -18.78 -12.82 -8.64
CA ILE A 148 -19.40 -13.26 -9.90
C ILE A 148 -20.51 -14.30 -9.63
N ASP A 149 -20.27 -15.23 -8.71
CA ASP A 149 -21.25 -16.23 -8.30
C ASP A 149 -22.50 -15.59 -7.67
N SER A 150 -22.35 -14.46 -6.96
CA SER A 150 -23.47 -13.74 -6.32
C SER A 150 -24.38 -12.99 -7.30
N ILE A 151 -23.87 -12.65 -8.49
CA ILE A 151 -24.60 -11.91 -9.52
C ILE A 151 -25.25 -12.88 -10.52
N SER A 152 -24.65 -14.07 -10.68
CA SER A 152 -25.13 -15.10 -11.61
C SER A 152 -26.27 -15.95 -11.04
N ASN A 153 -26.60 -15.80 -9.76
CA ASN A 153 -27.73 -16.45 -9.07
C ASN A 153 -28.88 -15.46 -8.86
#